data_AF-A0A354FF29-F1
#
_entry.id   AF-A0A354FF29-F1
#
_cell.length_a   1.000
_cell.length_b   1.000
_cell.length_c   1.000
_cell.angle_alpha   90.00
_cell.angle_beta   90.00
_cell.angle_gamma   90.00
#
_symmetry.space_group_name_H-M   'P 1'
#
loop_
_entity.id
_entity.type
_entity.pdbx_description
1 polymer ?
#
loop_
_entity_poly.entity_id
_entity_poly.type
_entity_poly.pdbx_seq_one_letter_code
_entity_poly.pdbx_strand_id
1 'polypeptide(L)'
;LSRRKVTLIRPFIYVHEISIIHSTETFKLPVVKNPCPEDSHTKREEMKQLVSDLEKRFPIVRDRLLNAFKKSNPDHLWKMP
;
A
#
# COMPACT_ATOMS: atom_id res chain seq x y z
N LEU A 1 18.85 -0.51 -0.39
CA LEU A 1 18.74 -1.37 -1.59
C LEU A 1 19.58 -0.89 -2.77
N SER A 2 19.77 0.42 -2.97
CA SER A 2 20.65 0.97 -4.04
C SER A 2 22.06 0.34 -4.11
N ARG A 3 22.62 -0.12 -2.98
CA ARG A 3 23.94 -0.76 -2.88
C ARG A 3 23.97 -2.28 -3.16
N ARG A 4 22.85 -2.90 -3.56
CA ARG A 4 22.77 -4.34 -3.87
C ARG A 4 22.26 -4.49 -5.30
N LYS A 5 22.98 -5.25 -6.15
CA LYS A 5 22.61 -5.58 -7.54
C LYS A 5 21.40 -6.54 -7.59
N VAL A 6 20.30 -6.17 -6.94
CA VAL A 6 19.09 -6.97 -6.80
C VAL A 6 17.93 -6.19 -7.35
N THR A 7 17.24 -6.77 -8.34
CA THR A 7 16.01 -6.21 -8.89
C THR A 7 14.85 -6.57 -7.97
N LEU A 8 14.21 -5.54 -7.38
CA LEU A 8 13.01 -5.73 -6.56
C LEU A 8 11.77 -5.72 -7.47
N ILE A 9 11.14 -6.87 -7.62
CA ILE A 9 9.84 -6.99 -8.30
C ILE A 9 8.73 -6.91 -7.23
N ARG A 10 7.69 -6.11 -7.48
CA ARG A 10 6.50 -5.98 -6.62
C ARG A 10 5.24 -6.44 -7.36
N PRO A 11 4.95 -7.75 -7.43
CA PRO A 11 3.84 -8.29 -8.23
C PRO A 11 2.47 -7.72 -7.87
N PHE A 12 2.27 -7.36 -6.60
CA PHE A 12 0.98 -6.93 -6.06
C PHE A 12 0.85 -5.41 -5.85
N ILE A 13 1.76 -4.59 -6.40
CA ILE A 13 1.79 -3.15 -6.12
C ILE A 13 0.49 -2.40 -6.49
N TYR A 14 -0.29 -2.92 -7.44
CA TYR A 14 -1.56 -2.34 -7.88
C TYR A 14 -2.79 -3.17 -7.48
N VAL A 15 -2.62 -4.21 -6.66
CA VAL A 15 -3.73 -5.06 -6.22
C VAL A 15 -4.29 -4.49 -4.92
N HIS A 16 -5.62 -4.41 -4.81
CA HIS A 16 -6.27 -3.98 -3.57
C HIS A 16 -6.11 -5.03 -2.47
N GLU A 17 -5.94 -4.58 -1.23
CA GLU A 17 -5.79 -5.44 -0.05
C GLU A 17 -6.97 -6.43 0.09
N ILE A 18 -8.20 -5.99 -0.17
CA ILE A 18 -9.39 -6.84 -0.10
C ILE A 18 -9.35 -8.01 -1.09
N SER A 19 -8.77 -7.81 -2.27
CA SER A 19 -8.61 -8.87 -3.27
C SER A 19 -7.62 -9.93 -2.78
N ILE A 20 -6.57 -9.52 -2.07
CA ILE A 20 -5.60 -10.44 -1.47
C ILE A 20 -6.29 -11.22 -0.34
N ILE A 21 -7.03 -10.56 0.55
CA ILE A 21 -7.77 -11.20 1.65
C ILE A 21 -8.74 -12.25 1.10
N HIS A 22 -9.62 -11.88 0.17
CA HIS A 22 -10.56 -12.83 -0.43
C HIS A 22 -9.85 -14.00 -1.12
N SER A 23 -8.70 -13.76 -1.77
CA SER A 23 -7.91 -14.84 -2.37
C SER A 23 -7.36 -15.78 -1.31
N THR A 24 -6.86 -15.26 -0.18
CA THR A 24 -6.38 -16.11 0.93
C THR A 24 -7.49 -16.97 1.52
N GLU A 25 -8.70 -16.43 1.65
CA GLU A 25 -9.86 -17.17 2.13
C GLU A 25 -10.32 -18.24 1.12
N THR A 26 -10.44 -17.85 -0.16
CA THR A 26 -10.88 -18.72 -1.25
C THR A 26 -9.97 -19.93 -1.42
N PHE A 27 -8.66 -19.71 -1.38
CA PHE A 27 -7.66 -20.77 -1.54
C PHE A 27 -7.21 -21.38 -0.20
N LYS A 28 -7.82 -20.97 0.92
CA LYS A 28 -7.50 -21.44 2.28
C LYS A 28 -6.00 -21.38 2.60
N LEU A 29 -5.36 -20.25 2.23
CA LEU A 29 -3.94 -20.03 2.45
C LEU A 29 -3.66 -19.73 3.93
N PRO A 30 -2.58 -20.27 4.53
CA PRO A 30 -2.22 -19.95 5.90
C PRO A 30 -1.69 -18.52 6.00
N VAL A 31 -2.33 -17.68 6.80
CA VAL A 31 -1.92 -16.30 7.07
C VAL A 31 -1.26 -16.22 8.45
N VAL A 32 0.02 -15.87 8.47
CA VAL A 32 0.78 -15.66 9.71
C VAL A 32 0.65 -14.21 10.14
N LYS A 33 0.14 -13.97 11.35
CA LYS A 33 0.10 -12.62 11.94
C LYS A 33 1.49 -12.23 12.43
N ASN A 34 1.86 -10.97 12.23
CA ASN A 34 3.10 -10.43 12.75
C ASN A 34 3.02 -10.35 14.30
N PRO A 35 3.99 -10.93 15.03
CA PRO A 35 3.96 -10.95 16.49
C PRO A 35 4.47 -9.64 17.14
N CYS A 36 4.91 -8.66 16.36
CA CYS A 36 5.48 -7.43 16.88
C CYS A 36 4.43 -6.60 17.66
N PRO A 37 4.68 -6.22 18.92
CA PRO A 37 3.70 -5.51 19.75
C PRO A 37 3.42 -4.08 19.27
N GLU A 38 4.35 -3.46 18.56
CA GLU A 38 4.19 -2.11 17.97
C GLU A 38 3.45 -2.12 16.63
N ASP A 39 3.09 -3.31 16.12
CA ASP A 39 2.39 -3.49 14.85
C ASP A 39 0.92 -3.09 14.98
N SER A 40 0.68 -1.77 15.01
CA SER A 40 -0.62 -1.08 14.94
C SER A 40 -0.52 0.36 15.45
N HIS A 41 0.58 0.74 16.09
CA HIS A 41 0.82 2.10 16.61
C HIS A 41 1.85 2.88 15.79
N THR A 42 1.90 2.63 14.48
CA THR A 42 2.85 3.31 13.58
C THR A 42 2.19 4.41 12.77
N LYS A 43 2.98 5.38 12.30
CA LYS A 43 2.53 6.40 11.33
C LYS A 43 1.94 5.80 10.05
N ARG A 44 2.37 4.59 9.68
CA ARG A 44 1.82 3.86 8.53
C ARG A 44 0.37 3.45 8.79
N GLU A 45 0.07 2.97 9.99
CA GLU A 45 -1.28 2.57 10.37
C GLU A 45 -2.21 3.80 10.50
N GLU A 46 -1.72 4.89 11.09
CA GLU A 46 -2.44 6.18 11.14
C GLU A 46 -2.83 6.65 9.73
N MET A 47 -1.90 6.60 8.77
CA MET A 47 -2.19 6.95 7.37
C MET A 47 -3.18 5.97 6.71
N LYS A 48 -3.12 4.67 7.04
CA LYS A 48 -4.08 3.67 6.53
C LYS A 48 -5.50 3.99 6.99
N GLN A 49 -5.66 4.37 8.25
CA GLN A 49 -6.95 4.77 8.83
C GLN A 49 -7.46 6.06 8.18
N LEU A 50 -6.60 7.08 8.06
CA LEU A 50 -6.96 8.33 7.38
C LEU A 50 -7.48 8.11 5.96
N VAL A 51 -6.76 7.33 5.14
CA VAL A 51 -7.19 7.04 3.77
C VAL A 51 -8.50 6.24 3.75
N SER A 52 -8.71 5.35 4.72
CA SER A 52 -9.97 4.62 4.88
C SER A 52 -11.14 5.55 5.19
N ASP A 53 -10.94 6.55 6.04
CA ASP A 53 -11.98 7.51 6.38
C ASP A 53 -12.26 8.50 5.24
N LEU A 54 -11.24 8.87 4.47
CA LEU A 54 -11.42 9.66 3.26
C LEU A 54 -12.25 8.91 2.22
N GLU A 55 -12.06 7.59 2.06
CA GLU A 55 -12.83 6.76 1.13
C GLU A 55 -14.34 6.74 1.46
N LYS A 56 -14.69 6.77 2.75
CA LYS A 56 -16.10 6.87 3.19
C LYS A 56 -16.76 8.18 2.75
N ARG A 57 -15.99 9.27 2.70
CA ARG A 57 -16.47 10.61 2.32
C ARG A 57 -16.38 10.88 0.82
N PHE A 58 -15.36 10.35 0.18
CA PHE A 58 -15.04 10.54 -1.23
C PHE A 58 -14.81 9.17 -1.84
N PRO A 59 -15.84 8.56 -2.45
CA PRO A 59 -15.70 7.28 -3.11
C PRO A 59 -14.59 7.33 -4.18
N ILE A 60 -13.81 6.25 -4.25
CA ILE A 60 -12.73 6.06 -5.23
C ILE A 60 -11.50 6.95 -4.96
N VAL A 61 -11.36 7.52 -3.74
CA VAL A 61 -10.22 8.41 -3.42
C VAL A 61 -8.89 7.66 -3.50
N ARG A 62 -8.85 6.38 -3.12
CA ARG A 62 -7.63 5.56 -3.25
C ARG A 62 -7.13 5.49 -4.69
N ASP A 63 -8.02 5.22 -5.64
CA ASP A 63 -7.63 5.12 -7.05
C ASP A 63 -7.27 6.48 -7.64
N ARG A 64 -7.96 7.54 -7.21
CA ARG A 64 -7.62 8.92 -7.60
C ARG A 64 -6.24 9.33 -7.12
N LEU A 65 -5.89 9.01 -5.87
CA LEU A 65 -4.55 9.25 -5.33
C LEU A 65 -3.49 8.45 -6.11
N LEU A 66 -3.71 7.16 -6.33
CA LEU A 66 -2.79 6.33 -7.12
C LEU A 66 -2.61 6.85 -8.55
N ASN A 67 -3.70 7.27 -9.19
CA ASN A 67 -3.66 7.86 -10.54
C ASN A 67 -2.93 9.21 -10.56
N ALA A 68 -3.09 10.04 -9.53
CA ALA A 68 -2.35 11.29 -9.39
C ALA A 68 -0.84 11.01 -9.28
N PHE A 69 -0.44 10.03 -8.44
CA PHE A 69 0.96 9.61 -8.32
C PHE A 69 1.53 9.00 -9.61
N LYS A 70 0.73 8.26 -10.38
CA LYS A 70 1.16 7.71 -11.68
C LYS A 70 1.39 8.79 -12.73
N LYS A 71 0.59 9.86 -12.71
CA LYS A 71 0.60 10.93 -13.71
C LYS A 71 1.52 12.09 -13.36
N SER A 72 1.88 12.24 -12.09
CA SER A 72 2.76 13.31 -11.63
C SER A 72 4.16 13.16 -12.18
N ASN A 73 4.78 14.29 -12.55
CA ASN A 73 6.19 14.34 -12.90
C ASN A 73 7.04 13.92 -11.67
N PRO A 74 7.89 12.88 -11.77
CA PRO A 74 8.78 12.45 -10.68
C PRO A 74 9.61 13.60 -10.11
N ASP A 75 10.06 14.53 -10.94
CA ASP A 75 10.89 15.69 -10.53
C ASP A 75 10.13 16.66 -9.62
N HIS A 76 8.80 16.68 -9.70
CA HIS A 76 7.94 17.51 -8.86
C HIS A 76 7.51 16.82 -7.56
N LEU A 77 7.50 15.48 -7.53
CA LEU A 77 7.16 14.71 -6.32
C LEU A 77 8.37 14.52 -5.40
N TRP A 78 9.51 14.19 -6.00
CA TRP A 78 10.72 13.84 -5.29
C TRP A 78 11.86 14.63 -5.93
N LYS A 79 12.27 15.74 -5.30
CA LYS A 79 13.60 16.28 -5.59
C LYS A 79 14.62 15.24 -5.14
N MET A 80 15.11 14.43 -6.07
CA MET A 80 16.28 13.61 -5.77
C MET A 80 17.45 14.57 -5.49
N PRO A 81 18.16 14.41 -4.37
CA PRO A 81 19.40 15.14 -4.13
C PRO A 81 20.47 14.78 -5.17
#